data_AF-A0A973GR65-F1
#
_entry.id   AF-A0A973GR65-F1
#
_cell.length_a   1.000
_cell.length_b   1.000
_cell.length_c   1.000
_cell.angle_alpha   90.00
_cell.angle_beta   90.00
_cell.angle_gamma   90.00
#
_symmetry.space_group_name_H-M   'P 1'
#
loop_
_entity.id
_entity.type
_entity.pdbx_description
1 polymer ?
#
loop_
_entity_poly.entity_id
_entity_poly.type
_entity_poly.pdbx_seq_one_letter_code
_entity_poly.pdbx_strand_id
1 'polypeptide(L)' 'MDQDIEKIKAIIAEKSKRYQSKMGDVAYAGIEDGTVKIAPSGFCWR' A
#
# COMPACT_ATOMS: atom_id res chain seq x y z
N MET A 1 -10.60 -11.96 9.03
CA MET A 1 -10.83 -10.49 9.08
C MET A 1 -9.53 -9.79 9.50
N ASP A 2 -9.08 -9.85 10.77
CA ASP A 2 -7.79 -9.23 11.16
C ASP A 2 -6.56 -9.84 10.46
N GLN A 3 -6.50 -11.17 10.35
CA GLN A 3 -5.39 -11.85 9.65
C GLN A 3 -5.28 -11.49 8.16
N ASP A 4 -6.40 -11.16 7.51
CA ASP A 4 -6.43 -10.77 6.11
C ASP A 4 -5.89 -9.35 5.93
N ILE A 5 -6.23 -8.44 6.85
CA ILE A 5 -5.71 -7.07 6.87
C ILE A 5 -4.19 -7.06 7.10
N GLU A 6 -3.68 -7.89 8.00
CA GLU A 6 -2.23 -8.02 8.21
C GLU A 6 -1.50 -8.55 6.98
N LYS A 7 -2.06 -9.56 6.30
CA LYS A 7 -1.52 -10.05 5.02
C LYS A 7 -1.53 -8.98 3.94
N ILE A 8 -2.63 -8.22 3.82
CA ILE A 8 -2.75 -7.12 2.86
C ILE A 8 -1.69 -6.04 3.14
N LYS A 9 -1.52 -5.65 4.41
CA LYS A 9 -0.47 -4.70 4.83
C LYS A 9 0.93 -5.20 4.49
N ALA A 10 1.22 -6.49 4.70
CA ALA A 10 2.51 -7.08 4.37
C ALA A 10 2.79 -7.06 2.86
N ILE A 11 1.79 -7.38 2.03
CA ILE A 11 1.91 -7.32 0.57
C ILE A 11 2.14 -5.88 0.10
N ILE A 12 1.39 -4.91 0.65
CA ILE A 12 1.56 -3.49 0.31
C ILE A 12 2.95 -3.01 0.71
N ALA A 13 3.43 -3.35 1.90
CA ALA A 13 4.77 -3.00 2.36
C ALA A 13 5.88 -3.61 1.49
N GLU A 14 5.73 -4.87 1.05
CA GLU A 14 6.65 -5.49 0.10
C GLU A 14 6.69 -4.74 -1.23
N LYS A 15 5.52 -4.37 -1.77
CA LYS A 15 5.45 -3.62 -3.04
C LYS A 15 5.92 -2.18 -2.89
N SER A 16 5.72 -1.55 -1.74
CA SER A 16 6.19 -0.18 -1.47
C SER A 16 7.70 -0.06 -1.66
N LYS A 17 8.48 -1.07 -1.23
CA LYS A 17 9.95 -1.10 -1.44
C LYS A 17 10.37 -0.89 -2.90
N ARG A 18 9.57 -1.36 -3.86
CA ARG A 18 9.84 -1.16 -5.30
C ARG A 18 9.73 0.31 -5.70
N TYR A 19 8.83 1.06 -5.07
CA TYR A 19 8.58 2.47 -5.33
C TYR A 19 9.52 3.37 -4.54
N GLN A 20 10.03 2.90 -3.39
CA GLN A 20 11.00 3.66 -2.58
C GLN A 20 12.26 4.04 -3.37
N SER A 21 12.78 3.15 -4.22
CA SER A 21 13.91 3.46 -5.11
C SER A 21 13.62 4.57 -6.13
N LYS A 22 12.34 4.91 -6.35
CA LYS A 22 11.88 6.01 -7.23
C LYS A 22 11.38 7.22 -6.43
N MET A 23 11.73 7.32 -5.15
CA MET A 23 11.20 8.34 -4.23
C MET A 23 9.67 8.34 -4.14
N GLY A 24 9.03 7.19 -4.35
CA GLY A 24 7.60 6.97 -4.13
C GLY A 24 7.36 6.01 -2.97
N ASP A 25 6.18 6.03 -2.38
CA ASP A 25 5.78 5.09 -1.35
C ASP A 25 4.27 4.77 -1.50
N VAL A 26 3.82 3.65 -0.94
CA VAL A 26 2.41 3.23 -0.99
C VAL A 26 2.01 2.69 0.37
N ALA A 27 0.99 3.31 0.98
CA ALA A 27 0.43 2.92 2.27
C ALA A 27 -0.97 2.30 2.11
N TYR A 28 -1.36 1.45 3.07
CA TYR A 28 -2.73 0.96 3.16
C TYR A 28 -3.67 2.06 3.67
N ALA A 29 -4.76 2.32 2.95
CA ALA A 29 -5.73 3.37 3.30
C ALA A 29 -7.03 2.81 3.91
N GLY A 30 -7.43 1.59 3.56
CA GLY A 30 -8.65 0.97 4.08
C GLY A 30 -9.21 -0.09 3.15
N ILE A 31 -10.34 -0.68 3.53
CA ILE A 31 -11.16 -1.54 2.66
C ILE A 31 -12.55 -0.92 2.61
N GLU A 32 -13.07 -0.75 1.41
CA GLU A 32 -14.42 -0.25 1.17
C GLU A 32 -15.09 -1.16 0.14
N ASP A 33 -16.23 -1.74 0.50
CA ASP A 33 -17.00 -2.66 -0.37
C ASP A 33 -16.17 -3.85 -0.93
N GLY A 34 -15.28 -4.41 -0.10
CA GLY A 34 -14.39 -5.51 -0.49
C GLY A 34 -13.21 -5.08 -1.38
N THR A 35 -13.08 -3.79 -1.69
CA THR A 35 -11.97 -3.22 -2.44
C THR A 35 -10.91 -2.65 -1.49
N VAL A 36 -9.66 -3.08 -1.64
CA VAL A 36 -8.53 -2.53 -0.88
C VAL A 36 -8.13 -1.17 -1.45
N LYS A 37 -8.23 -0.12 -0.64
CA LYS A 37 -7.75 1.22 -0.97
C LYS A 37 -6.30 1.38 -0.50
N ILE A 38 -5.48 1.94 -1.39
CA ILE A 38 -4.08 2.31 -1.12
C ILE A 38 -3.88 3.81 -1.30
N ALA A 39 -3.00 4.38 -0.50
CA ALA A 39 -2.60 5.78 -0.56
C ALA A 39 -1.15 5.86 -1.08
N PRO A 40 -0.95 6.11 -2.38
CA PRO A 40 0.38 6.40 -2.91
C PRO A 40 0.85 7.78 -2.47
N SER A 41 2.16 7.93 -2.28
CA SER A 41 2.81 9.18 -1.88
C SER A 41 4.21 9.30 -2.49
N GLY A 42 4.82 10.48 -2.39
CA GLY A 42 6.16 10.77 -2.90
C GLY A 42 6.21 11.30 -4.34
N PHE A 43 7.43 11.42 -4.86
CA PHE A 43 7.75 12.06 -6.14
C PHE A 43 7.28 11.23 -7.35
N CYS A 44 7.34 9.90 -7.26
CA CYS A 44 6.90 8.98 -8.33
C CYS A 44 5.38 9.02 -8.59
N TRP A 45 4.59 9.68 -7.74
CA TRP A 45 3.14 9.83 -7.88
C TRP A 45 2.73 11.20 -8.45
N ARG A 46 3.62 12.19 -8.47
CA ARG A 46 3.37 13.50 -9.06
C ARG A 46 3.72 13.54 -10.53
#